data_AF-A0A969E3V4-F1
#
_entry.id   AF-A0A969E3V4-F1
#
_cell.length_a   1.000
_cell.length_b   1.000
_cell.length_c   1.000
_cell.angle_alpha   90.00
_cell.angle_beta   90.00
_cell.angle_gamma   90.00
#
_symmetry.space_group_name_H-M   'P 1'
#
loop_
_entity.id
_entity.type
_entity.pdbx_description
1 polymer ?
#
loop_
_entity_poly.entity_id
_entity_poly.type
_entity_poly.pdbx_seq_one_letter_code
_entity_poly.pdbx_strand_id
1 'polypeptide(L)'
;MAVYTMLIVVSCGQDDLASPSAFARIKILHMAPLAGNNSVKVLVNDEDVLLRNRFNVGSGAAARSVDSTLTSIAFGGVIPANSFSNDSTYLGVPAGSVKVKLVAVASNATVFEGAVNVEPSKNYSIFAIDTPTVNPLVIQDELPRAKQGVAGVRLGHLAQNAGAVDVTVVTRNRRVKATNDTVRVNGVNYKSFTGFNEFKSGDTIIGVVARRANDTLRLLNLTTASIALLNGRNYTIVARGAGRTFQSLSSTVINHSR
;
A
#
# COMPACT_ATOMS: atom_id res chain seq x y z
N MET A 1 -18.04 17.18 14.01
CA MET A 1 -17.00 16.43 14.75
C MET A 1 -16.96 15.03 14.14
N ALA A 2 -16.04 14.76 13.22
CA ALA A 2 -15.99 13.47 12.51
C ALA A 2 -15.09 12.51 13.29
N VAL A 3 -15.69 11.44 13.80
CA VAL A 3 -14.98 10.31 14.43
C VAL A 3 -14.44 9.44 13.30
N TYR A 4 -13.11 9.32 13.23
CA TYR A 4 -12.46 8.39 12.31
C TYR A 4 -12.25 7.05 13.02
N THR A 5 -13.05 6.06 12.63
CA THR A 5 -12.98 4.70 13.17
C THR A 5 -11.79 3.96 12.55
N MET A 6 -10.92 3.41 13.41
CA MET A 6 -9.77 2.61 13.03
C MET A 6 -10.09 1.14 13.32
N LEU A 7 -10.15 0.31 12.28
CA LEU A 7 -10.26 -1.15 12.41
C LEU A 7 -8.84 -1.74 12.39
N ILE A 8 -8.46 -2.44 13.46
CA ILE A 8 -7.14 -3.08 13.60
C ILE A 8 -7.38 -4.58 13.79
N VAL A 9 -6.85 -5.40 12.89
CA VAL A 9 -6.82 -6.86 13.06
C VAL A 9 -5.43 -7.39 12.67
N VAL A 10 -4.85 -8.22 13.55
CA VAL A 10 -3.47 -8.75 13.57
C VAL A 10 -3.44 -10.27 13.53
N SER A 11 -2.35 -10.84 12.98
CA SER A 11 -1.85 -12.22 13.18
C SER A 11 -0.48 -12.47 12.47
N CYS A 12 0.20 -13.56 12.82
CA CYS A 12 1.45 -13.96 12.20
C CYS A 12 1.28 -15.27 11.43
N GLY A 13 1.70 -15.27 10.17
CA GLY A 13 1.78 -16.45 9.32
C GLY A 13 3.13 -16.42 8.63
N GLN A 14 3.79 -17.56 8.61
CA GLN A 14 4.99 -17.81 7.84
C GLN A 14 4.49 -18.51 6.59
N ASP A 15 4.28 -17.79 5.48
CA ASP A 15 3.83 -18.40 4.23
C ASP A 15 5.00 -19.12 3.52
N ASP A 16 5.51 -20.19 4.13
CA ASP A 16 6.26 -21.24 3.43
C ASP A 16 5.27 -22.17 2.69
N LEU A 17 4.34 -21.59 1.93
CA LEU A 17 3.64 -22.32 0.88
C LEU A 17 4.47 -22.14 -0.39
N ALA A 18 5.14 -23.22 -0.80
CA ALA A 18 5.72 -23.34 -2.13
C ALA A 18 4.66 -22.93 -3.15
N SER A 19 4.73 -21.71 -3.68
CA SER A 19 3.86 -21.28 -4.76
C SER A 19 4.07 -22.29 -5.90
N PRO A 20 3.00 -22.88 -6.48
CA PRO A 20 3.17 -23.58 -7.73
C PRO A 20 3.83 -22.60 -8.70
N SER A 21 4.84 -23.05 -9.44
CA SER A 21 5.65 -22.23 -10.36
C SER A 21 4.87 -21.56 -11.50
N ALA A 22 3.53 -21.60 -11.45
CA ALA A 22 2.59 -21.01 -12.39
C ALA A 22 1.87 -19.76 -11.85
N PHE A 23 2.05 -19.37 -10.58
CA PHE A 23 1.34 -18.23 -9.97
C PHE A 23 2.28 -17.07 -9.60
N ALA A 24 1.80 -15.85 -9.81
CA ALA A 24 2.32 -14.61 -9.26
C ALA A 24 1.45 -14.14 -8.09
N ARG A 25 1.95 -13.18 -7.33
CA ARG A 25 1.24 -12.57 -6.19
C ARG A 25 1.13 -11.06 -6.43
N ILE A 26 -0.07 -10.51 -6.41
CA ILE A 26 -0.32 -9.09 -6.67
C ILE A 26 -1.05 -8.41 -5.51
N LYS A 27 -0.78 -7.13 -5.28
CA LYS A 27 -1.64 -6.25 -4.49
C LYS A 27 -1.95 -5.00 -5.29
N ILE A 28 -3.16 -4.47 -5.16
CA ILE A 28 -3.64 -3.33 -5.92
C ILE A 28 -3.93 -2.18 -4.95
N LEU A 29 -3.47 -0.98 -5.29
CA LEU A 29 -3.52 0.19 -4.44
C LEU A 29 -4.20 1.34 -5.18
N HIS A 30 -5.23 1.93 -4.58
CA HIS A 30 -5.88 3.09 -5.15
C HIS A 30 -5.17 4.38 -4.71
N MET A 31 -4.30 4.91 -5.56
CA MET A 31 -3.50 6.12 -5.30
C MET A 31 -3.82 7.28 -6.25
N ALA A 32 -4.88 7.13 -7.05
CA ALA A 32 -5.35 8.11 -8.00
C ALA A 32 -6.44 8.98 -7.34
N PRO A 33 -6.25 10.31 -7.27
CA PRO A 33 -7.31 11.18 -6.78
C PRO A 33 -8.36 11.38 -7.88
N LEU A 34 -9.54 10.80 -7.67
CA LEU A 34 -10.71 10.93 -8.52
C LEU A 34 -11.58 12.11 -8.08
N ALA A 35 -12.41 12.61 -8.99
CA ALA A 35 -13.44 13.58 -8.64
C ALA A 35 -14.62 12.86 -7.94
N GLY A 36 -15.12 13.39 -6.82
CA GLY A 36 -16.26 12.84 -6.08
C GLY A 36 -15.88 11.82 -5.00
N ASN A 37 -16.74 10.80 -4.77
CA ASN A 37 -16.43 9.72 -3.83
C ASN A 37 -15.25 8.91 -4.39
N ASN A 38 -14.11 9.07 -3.73
CA ASN A 38 -12.78 8.60 -4.08
C ASN A 38 -12.60 7.09 -3.84
N SER A 39 -13.60 6.30 -4.22
CA SER A 39 -13.63 4.86 -4.00
C SER A 39 -13.76 4.13 -5.33
N VAL A 40 -13.03 3.02 -5.46
CA VAL A 40 -13.05 2.17 -6.66
C VAL A 40 -13.37 0.73 -6.31
N LYS A 41 -14.16 0.06 -7.15
CA LYS A 41 -14.25 -1.39 -7.20
C LYS A 41 -13.05 -1.92 -7.97
N VAL A 42 -12.50 -3.05 -7.52
CA VAL A 42 -11.31 -3.66 -8.13
C VAL A 42 -11.68 -5.04 -8.67
N LEU A 43 -11.51 -5.21 -9.98
CA LEU A 43 -11.70 -6.47 -10.66
C LEU A 43 -10.37 -6.99 -11.18
N VAL A 44 -10.13 -8.28 -11.00
CA VAL A 44 -8.97 -9.01 -11.54
C VAL A 44 -9.50 -10.16 -12.37
N ASN A 45 -9.09 -10.21 -13.65
CA ASN A 45 -9.64 -11.12 -14.65
C ASN A 45 -11.17 -11.09 -14.67
N ASP A 46 -11.73 -9.87 -14.69
CA ASP A 46 -13.17 -9.58 -14.69
C ASP A 46 -13.96 -10.10 -13.47
N GLU A 47 -13.28 -10.53 -12.41
CA GLU A 47 -13.90 -10.94 -11.16
C GLU A 47 -13.61 -9.98 -10.02
N ASP A 48 -14.62 -9.69 -9.20
CA ASP A 48 -14.49 -8.84 -8.03
C ASP A 48 -13.65 -9.54 -6.95
N VAL A 49 -12.50 -8.93 -6.64
CA VAL A 49 -11.51 -9.48 -5.71
C VAL A 49 -12.06 -9.56 -4.27
N LEU A 50 -12.97 -8.65 -3.89
CA LEU A 50 -13.56 -8.64 -2.53
C LEU A 50 -14.64 -9.71 -2.35
N LEU A 51 -15.21 -10.22 -3.44
CA LEU A 51 -16.15 -11.34 -3.43
C LEU A 51 -15.42 -12.69 -3.43
N ARG A 52 -14.28 -12.82 -4.12
CA ARG A 52 -13.47 -14.06 -4.14
C ARG A 52 -12.91 -14.44 -2.76
N ASN A 53 -12.45 -13.47 -1.97
CA ASN A 53 -11.84 -13.75 -0.66
C ASN A 53 -12.87 -14.23 0.41
N ARG A 54 -14.16 -14.27 0.08
CA ARG A 54 -15.27 -14.65 0.98
C ARG A 54 -15.82 -16.07 0.74
N PHE A 55 -15.34 -16.81 -0.27
CA PHE A 55 -15.86 -18.14 -0.62
C PHE A 55 -14.98 -19.33 -0.15
N ASN A 56 -13.81 -19.07 0.46
CA ASN A 56 -12.93 -20.10 1.01
C ASN A 56 -13.25 -20.47 2.48
N VAL A 57 -14.53 -20.54 2.85
CA VAL A 57 -14.94 -21.20 4.09
C VAL A 57 -15.40 -22.61 3.72
N GLY A 58 -14.65 -23.61 4.15
CA GLY A 58 -14.94 -25.02 3.92
C GLY A 58 -16.39 -25.37 4.22
N SER A 59 -16.91 -26.32 3.45
CA SER A 59 -18.30 -26.76 3.32
C SER A 59 -18.98 -27.27 4.61
N GLY A 60 -19.05 -26.46 5.66
CA GLY A 60 -19.68 -26.87 6.93
C GLY A 60 -19.91 -25.78 7.98
N ALA A 61 -19.40 -24.55 7.81
CA ALA A 61 -19.68 -23.46 8.74
C ALA A 61 -20.80 -22.55 8.20
N ALA A 62 -21.84 -22.32 8.99
CA ALA A 62 -23.00 -21.50 8.64
C ALA A 62 -22.56 -20.18 8.00
N ALA A 63 -23.08 -19.93 6.79
CA ALA A 63 -22.86 -18.71 6.02
C ALA A 63 -23.18 -17.50 6.91
N ARG A 64 -22.12 -16.86 7.42
CA ARG A 64 -22.23 -15.67 8.26
C ARG A 64 -22.78 -14.55 7.37
N SER A 65 -23.90 -13.95 7.78
CA SER A 65 -24.63 -12.92 7.02
C SER A 65 -23.67 -11.91 6.39
N VAL A 66 -23.68 -11.88 5.06
CA VAL A 66 -22.79 -11.09 4.22
C VAL A 66 -23.17 -9.62 4.37
N ASP A 67 -22.27 -8.81 4.95
CA ASP A 67 -22.36 -7.37 4.76
C ASP A 67 -21.87 -7.05 3.33
N SER A 68 -22.82 -6.84 2.44
CA SER A 68 -22.63 -6.51 1.01
C SER A 68 -22.09 -5.11 0.76
N THR A 69 -21.75 -4.34 1.81
CA THR A 69 -21.42 -2.91 1.68
C THR A 69 -19.93 -2.58 1.45
N LEU A 70 -19.01 -3.53 1.58
CA LEU A 70 -17.58 -3.32 1.28
C LEU A 70 -17.17 -3.99 -0.04
N THR A 71 -17.55 -3.37 -1.17
CA THR A 71 -17.16 -3.77 -2.54
C THR A 71 -16.13 -2.83 -3.16
N SER A 72 -15.51 -1.96 -2.38
CA SER A 72 -14.63 -0.92 -2.91
C SER A 72 -13.51 -0.54 -1.95
N ILE A 73 -12.39 -0.08 -2.51
CA ILE A 73 -11.30 0.56 -1.77
C ILE A 73 -11.36 2.07 -1.94
N ALA A 74 -11.29 2.81 -0.84
CA ALA A 74 -11.18 4.27 -0.84
C ALA A 74 -9.78 4.73 -1.31
N PHE A 75 -9.61 6.02 -1.58
CA PHE A 75 -8.33 6.61 -1.96
C PHE A 75 -7.30 6.38 -0.86
N GLY A 76 -6.29 5.57 -1.18
CA GLY A 76 -5.23 5.10 -0.28
C GLY A 76 -5.42 3.69 0.23
N GLY A 77 -6.57 3.10 -0.08
CA GLY A 77 -6.86 1.72 0.20
C GLY A 77 -6.02 0.79 -0.65
N VAL A 78 -5.89 -0.42 -0.14
CA VAL A 78 -5.14 -1.52 -0.73
C VAL A 78 -6.01 -2.77 -0.70
N ILE A 79 -5.86 -3.59 -1.73
CA ILE A 79 -6.48 -4.91 -1.81
C ILE A 79 -5.44 -5.98 -2.23
N PRO A 80 -5.39 -7.16 -1.58
CA PRO A 80 -6.10 -7.50 -0.35
C PRO A 80 -5.84 -6.48 0.76
N ALA A 81 -6.85 -6.25 1.62
CA ALA A 81 -6.69 -5.30 2.71
C ALA A 81 -5.47 -5.71 3.55
N ASN A 82 -4.80 -4.73 4.15
CA ASN A 82 -3.71 -5.00 5.08
C ASN A 82 -4.29 -5.71 6.32
N SER A 83 -4.51 -7.01 6.25
CA SER A 83 -4.59 -7.85 7.42
C SER A 83 -3.22 -7.76 8.07
N PHE A 84 -3.16 -7.25 9.30
CA PHE A 84 -1.97 -7.53 10.09
C PHE A 84 -1.94 -9.01 10.46
N SER A 85 -2.98 -9.81 10.11
CA SER A 85 -3.07 -11.27 10.10
C SER A 85 -2.48 -11.96 8.87
N ASN A 86 -1.79 -13.07 9.15
CA ASN A 86 -1.37 -14.26 8.39
C ASN A 86 -2.14 -14.64 7.12
N ASP A 87 -3.18 -13.90 6.76
CA ASP A 87 -3.73 -13.94 5.43
C ASP A 87 -2.72 -13.24 4.50
N SER A 88 -2.36 -13.92 3.42
CA SER A 88 -1.45 -13.40 2.41
C SER A 88 -1.79 -11.93 2.08
N THR A 89 -0.83 -11.03 2.28
CA THR A 89 -0.96 -9.59 1.91
C THR A 89 -1.00 -9.35 0.41
N TYR A 90 -1.10 -10.43 -0.37
CA TYR A 90 -1.18 -10.47 -1.82
C TYR A 90 -2.29 -11.43 -2.29
N LEU A 91 -2.91 -11.09 -3.40
CA LEU A 91 -3.79 -11.95 -4.16
C LEU A 91 -2.93 -12.86 -5.06
N GLY A 92 -3.12 -14.18 -4.97
CA GLY A 92 -2.55 -15.12 -5.93
C GLY A 92 -3.26 -15.03 -7.28
N VAL A 93 -2.50 -14.92 -8.36
CA VAL A 93 -3.02 -14.85 -9.74
C VAL A 93 -2.16 -15.72 -10.66
N PRO A 94 -2.73 -16.32 -11.73
CA PRO A 94 -1.91 -16.99 -12.74
C PRO A 94 -0.84 -16.04 -13.29
N ALA A 95 0.38 -16.54 -13.47
CA ALA A 95 1.44 -15.79 -14.11
C ALA A 95 1.13 -15.54 -15.60
N GLY A 96 1.71 -14.49 -16.17
CA GLY A 96 1.42 -14.01 -17.52
C GLY A 96 0.63 -12.71 -17.51
N SER A 97 -0.31 -12.56 -18.44
CA SER A 97 -1.12 -11.34 -18.59
C SER A 97 -2.34 -11.39 -17.68
N VAL A 98 -2.35 -10.54 -16.65
CA VAL A 98 -3.46 -10.40 -15.70
C VAL A 98 -4.24 -9.14 -16.01
N LYS A 99 -5.55 -9.27 -16.25
CA LYS A 99 -6.42 -8.12 -16.49
C LYS A 99 -6.76 -7.45 -15.17
N VAL A 100 -6.52 -6.15 -15.06
CA VAL A 100 -6.90 -5.33 -13.90
C VAL A 100 -7.84 -4.25 -14.36
N LYS A 101 -8.97 -4.11 -13.65
CA LYS A 101 -10.00 -3.12 -13.95
C LYS A 101 -10.43 -2.41 -12.67
N LEU A 102 -10.54 -1.09 -12.77
CA LEU A 102 -10.99 -0.20 -11.70
C LEU A 102 -12.24 0.53 -12.15
N VAL A 103 -13.28 0.45 -11.33
CA VAL A 103 -14.58 1.09 -11.59
C VAL A 103 -14.86 2.08 -10.48
N ALA A 104 -15.02 3.36 -10.81
CA ALA A 104 -15.39 4.37 -9.83
C ALA A 104 -16.76 4.08 -9.24
N VAL A 105 -16.87 4.05 -7.90
CA VAL A 105 -18.13 3.72 -7.22
C VAL A 105 -19.19 4.80 -7.46
N ALA A 106 -18.78 6.07 -7.50
CA ALA A 106 -19.72 7.19 -7.62
C ALA A 106 -20.44 7.24 -8.98
N SER A 107 -19.74 6.90 -10.06
CA SER A 107 -20.24 7.06 -11.44
C SER A 107 -20.45 5.73 -12.16
N ASN A 108 -19.99 4.60 -11.60
CA ASN A 108 -19.84 3.31 -12.28
C ASN A 108 -18.99 3.37 -13.56
N ALA A 109 -18.26 4.46 -13.79
CA ALA A 109 -17.36 4.59 -14.92
C ALA A 109 -16.12 3.72 -14.70
N THR A 110 -15.69 3.02 -15.75
CA THR A 110 -14.36 2.38 -15.75
C THR A 110 -13.31 3.48 -15.81
N VAL A 111 -12.53 3.62 -14.74
CA VAL A 111 -11.48 4.64 -14.65
C VAL A 111 -10.13 4.11 -15.12
N PHE A 112 -9.96 2.80 -15.09
CA PHE A 112 -8.82 2.10 -15.64
C PHE A 112 -9.22 0.67 -16.03
N GLU A 113 -8.73 0.19 -17.16
CA GLU A 113 -8.80 -1.20 -17.59
C GLU A 113 -7.55 -1.51 -18.41
N GLY A 114 -6.84 -2.57 -18.06
CA GLY A 114 -5.62 -2.94 -18.77
C GLY A 114 -5.03 -4.27 -18.30
N ALA A 115 -4.07 -4.77 -19.07
CA ALA A 115 -3.30 -5.96 -18.74
C ALA A 115 -2.01 -5.59 -18.00
N VAL A 116 -1.67 -6.37 -16.99
CA VAL A 116 -0.40 -6.31 -16.26
C VAL A 116 0.29 -7.66 -16.39
N ASN A 117 1.52 -7.64 -16.91
CA ASN A 117 2.34 -8.84 -17.02
C ASN A 117 3.03 -9.13 -15.69
N VAL A 118 2.88 -10.35 -15.19
CA VAL A 118 3.47 -10.80 -13.92
C VAL A 118 4.17 -12.13 -14.08
N GLU A 119 5.33 -12.27 -13.47
CA GLU A 119 6.14 -13.50 -13.52
C GLU A 119 5.81 -14.46 -12.38
N PRO A 120 5.98 -15.77 -12.60
CA PRO A 120 5.74 -16.76 -11.56
C PRO A 120 6.67 -16.56 -10.37
N SER A 121 6.17 -16.85 -9.17
CA SER A 121 6.89 -16.73 -7.90
C SER A 121 7.41 -15.32 -7.58
N LYS A 122 6.84 -14.28 -8.21
CA LYS A 122 7.13 -12.87 -7.92
C LYS A 122 5.94 -12.20 -7.23
N ASN A 123 6.27 -11.17 -6.46
CA ASN A 123 5.33 -10.30 -5.77
C ASN A 123 5.27 -8.95 -6.49
N TYR A 124 4.08 -8.40 -6.69
CA TYR A 124 3.90 -7.09 -7.32
C TYR A 124 2.95 -6.20 -6.53
N SER A 125 3.29 -4.91 -6.45
CA SER A 125 2.39 -3.84 -6.04
C SER A 125 1.96 -3.04 -7.27
N ILE A 126 0.67 -2.99 -7.54
CA ILE A 126 0.05 -2.29 -8.65
C ILE A 126 -0.63 -1.03 -8.10
N PHE A 127 -0.05 0.13 -8.37
CA PHE A 127 -0.58 1.41 -7.93
C PHE A 127 -1.41 2.03 -9.04
N ALA A 128 -2.69 2.25 -8.80
CA ALA A 128 -3.53 3.09 -9.63
C ALA A 128 -3.18 4.55 -9.33
N ILE A 129 -2.56 5.27 -10.26
CA ILE A 129 -2.03 6.62 -10.06
C ILE A 129 -2.54 7.56 -11.17
N ASP A 130 -2.10 8.82 -11.11
CA ASP A 130 -2.45 9.91 -12.03
C ASP A 130 -3.93 10.36 -11.93
N THR A 131 -4.18 11.56 -12.45
CA THR A 131 -5.50 12.17 -12.63
C THR A 131 -5.41 13.16 -13.81
N PRO A 132 -6.48 13.38 -14.60
CA PRO A 132 -7.80 12.76 -14.52
C PRO A 132 -7.84 11.31 -15.04
N THR A 133 -6.88 10.91 -15.87
CA THR A 133 -6.77 9.55 -16.40
C THR A 133 -5.94 8.71 -15.44
N VAL A 134 -6.50 7.57 -14.98
CA VAL A 134 -5.80 6.65 -14.07
C VAL A 134 -4.90 5.72 -14.86
N ASN A 135 -3.63 5.63 -14.46
CA ASN A 135 -2.65 4.71 -15.02
C ASN A 135 -2.15 3.71 -13.97
N PRO A 136 -1.78 2.49 -14.36
CA PRO A 136 -1.14 1.54 -13.48
C PRO A 136 0.36 1.86 -13.40
N LEU A 137 0.91 1.87 -12.19
CA LEU A 137 2.33 1.76 -11.94
C LEU A 137 2.58 0.42 -11.27
N VAL A 138 3.29 -0.46 -11.95
CA VAL A 138 3.56 -1.83 -11.50
C VAL A 138 4.97 -1.88 -10.96
N ILE A 139 5.12 -2.29 -9.70
CA ILE A 139 6.40 -2.43 -9.02
C ILE A 139 6.56 -3.88 -8.59
N GLN A 140 7.66 -4.52 -8.98
CA GLN A 140 8.07 -5.78 -8.39
C GLN A 140 8.54 -5.55 -6.95
N ASP A 141 8.00 -6.32 -6.02
CA ASP A 141 8.34 -6.27 -4.61
C ASP A 141 9.50 -7.22 -4.31
N GLU A 142 10.72 -6.70 -4.45
CA GLU A 142 11.95 -7.40 -4.07
C GLU A 142 12.16 -7.31 -2.56
N LEU A 143 11.42 -8.15 -1.82
CA LEU A 143 11.42 -8.11 -0.36
C LEU A 143 12.76 -8.63 0.21
N PRO A 144 13.52 -7.80 0.94
CA PRO A 144 14.75 -8.24 1.60
C PRO A 144 14.50 -9.46 2.49
N ARG A 145 15.52 -10.30 2.64
CA ARG A 145 15.51 -11.42 3.59
C ARG A 145 15.22 -10.87 4.99
N ALA A 146 14.26 -11.49 5.69
CA ALA A 146 14.00 -11.15 7.07
C ALA A 146 15.29 -11.32 7.88
N LYS A 147 15.68 -10.25 8.58
CA LYS A 147 16.87 -10.18 9.43
C LYS A 147 16.45 -9.83 10.84
N GLN A 148 17.04 -10.50 11.82
CA GLN A 148 16.71 -10.29 13.21
C GLN A 148 17.05 -8.88 13.66
N GLY A 149 16.15 -8.25 14.42
CA GLY A 149 16.36 -6.94 15.01
C GLY A 149 16.04 -5.76 14.09
N VAL A 150 15.67 -5.99 12.83
CA VAL A 150 15.40 -4.92 11.85
C VAL A 150 14.07 -5.10 11.10
N ALA A 151 13.56 -4.01 10.56
CA ALA A 151 12.47 -3.93 9.60
C ALA A 151 12.95 -3.19 8.34
N GLY A 152 12.49 -3.60 7.16
CA GLY A 152 12.77 -2.89 5.92
C GLY A 152 11.72 -1.81 5.64
N VAL A 153 12.13 -0.60 5.27
CA VAL A 153 11.21 0.48 4.88
C VAL A 153 11.62 1.06 3.53
N ARG A 154 10.69 1.04 2.58
CA ARG A 154 10.81 1.64 1.26
C ARG A 154 9.91 2.85 1.14
N LEU A 155 10.38 3.88 0.45
CA LEU A 155 9.65 5.13 0.21
C LEU A 155 9.28 5.23 -1.27
N GLY A 156 8.10 5.74 -1.57
CA GLY A 156 7.65 6.00 -2.94
C GLY A 156 7.00 7.37 -3.08
N HIS A 157 7.17 8.00 -4.24
CA HIS A 157 6.54 9.29 -4.55
C HIS A 157 5.52 9.17 -5.67
N LEU A 158 4.24 9.25 -5.30
CA LEU A 158 3.08 9.08 -6.18
C LEU A 158 2.21 10.34 -6.30
N ALA A 159 2.68 11.51 -5.85
CA ALA A 159 1.94 12.76 -6.04
C ALA A 159 2.38 13.48 -7.33
N GLN A 160 1.59 13.31 -8.39
CA GLN A 160 1.84 13.76 -9.76
C GLN A 160 2.25 15.25 -9.88
N ASN A 161 1.69 16.12 -9.02
CA ASN A 161 1.84 17.57 -9.11
C ASN A 161 2.82 18.19 -8.09
N ALA A 162 3.54 17.37 -7.30
CA ALA A 162 4.37 17.90 -6.20
C ALA A 162 5.82 18.26 -6.59
N GLY A 163 6.28 17.90 -7.80
CA GLY A 163 7.70 17.94 -8.17
C GLY A 163 8.52 16.88 -7.42
N ALA A 164 9.85 16.90 -7.52
CA ALA A 164 10.71 15.99 -6.73
C ALA A 164 10.63 16.32 -5.23
N VAL A 165 10.62 15.29 -4.38
CA VAL A 165 10.49 15.46 -2.92
C VAL A 165 11.60 14.77 -2.14
N ASP A 166 12.10 15.46 -1.11
CA ASP A 166 12.88 14.84 -0.05
C ASP A 166 11.91 14.19 0.95
N VAL A 167 12.12 12.94 1.31
CA VAL A 167 11.29 12.23 2.27
C VAL A 167 12.11 11.91 3.52
N THR A 168 11.64 12.37 4.67
CA THR A 168 12.25 12.10 5.97
C THR A 168 11.35 11.20 6.78
N VAL A 169 11.82 10.01 7.14
CA VAL A 169 11.14 9.12 8.09
C VAL A 169 11.63 9.47 9.48
N VAL A 170 10.71 9.83 10.37
CA VAL A 170 10.96 10.14 11.77
C VAL A 170 10.52 8.95 12.61
N THR A 171 11.45 8.39 13.34
CA THR A 171 11.18 7.27 14.26
C THR A 171 11.30 7.71 15.72
N ARG A 172 10.64 6.95 16.59
CA ARG A 172 10.80 7.05 18.05
C ARG A 172 11.13 5.67 18.59
N ASN A 173 12.20 5.59 19.37
CA ASN A 173 12.49 4.44 20.20
C ASN A 173 11.79 4.59 21.57
N ARG A 174 11.03 3.59 22.01
CA ARG A 174 10.34 3.62 23.33
C ARG A 174 11.28 3.50 24.54
N ARG A 175 12.53 3.04 24.35
CA ARG A 175 13.49 2.73 25.44
C ARG A 175 14.62 3.75 25.59
N VAL A 176 14.75 4.73 24.68
CA VAL A 176 15.78 5.77 24.73
C VAL A 176 15.10 7.14 24.73
N LYS A 177 15.60 8.09 25.54
CA LYS A 177 15.16 9.49 25.56
C LYS A 177 15.08 9.99 24.11
N ALA A 178 13.87 10.32 23.64
CA ALA A 178 13.50 10.48 22.23
C ALA A 178 14.63 11.08 21.36
N THR A 179 15.41 10.20 20.72
CA THR A 179 16.29 10.57 19.64
C THR A 179 15.46 10.35 18.39
N ASN A 180 15.10 11.44 17.71
CA ASN A 180 14.40 11.36 16.44
C ASN A 180 15.42 10.86 15.42
N ASP A 181 15.62 9.54 15.34
CA ASP A 181 16.44 8.98 14.26
C ASP A 181 15.69 9.25 12.95
N THR A 182 16.28 10.12 12.15
CA THR A 182 15.74 10.56 10.87
C THR A 182 16.51 9.92 9.73
N VAL A 183 15.83 9.10 8.92
CA VAL A 183 16.37 8.70 7.62
C VAL A 183 15.80 9.65 6.59
N ARG A 184 16.68 10.31 5.85
CA ARG A 184 16.33 11.29 4.83
C ARG A 184 16.77 10.80 3.47
N VAL A 185 15.82 10.68 2.56
CA VAL A 185 16.07 10.38 1.15
C VAL A 185 15.79 11.65 0.36
N ASN A 186 16.79 12.13 -0.41
CA ASN A 186 16.67 13.35 -1.19
C ASN A 186 16.14 13.07 -2.60
N GLY A 187 15.36 14.00 -3.13
CA GLY A 187 15.02 14.05 -4.56
C GLY A 187 14.32 12.81 -5.11
N VAL A 188 13.41 12.19 -4.35
CA VAL A 188 12.58 11.09 -4.86
C VAL A 188 11.70 11.65 -5.98
N ASN A 189 11.91 11.16 -7.20
CA ASN A 189 11.16 11.58 -8.38
C ASN A 189 9.75 10.97 -8.40
N TYR A 190 8.84 11.62 -9.11
CA TYR A 190 7.49 11.08 -9.33
C TYR A 190 7.55 9.69 -9.97
N LYS A 191 6.67 8.78 -9.55
CA LYS A 191 6.61 7.35 -9.94
C LYS A 191 7.87 6.54 -9.57
N SER A 192 8.71 7.06 -8.67
CA SER A 192 9.92 6.38 -8.23
C SER A 192 9.80 5.86 -6.80
N PHE A 193 10.51 4.77 -6.54
CA PHE A 193 10.64 4.15 -5.23
C PHE A 193 12.12 3.99 -4.86
N THR A 194 12.42 4.03 -3.57
CA THR A 194 13.75 3.70 -3.05
C THR A 194 13.95 2.18 -3.01
N GLY A 195 15.16 1.74 -2.67
CA GLY A 195 15.35 0.43 -2.07
C GLY A 195 14.73 0.36 -0.65
N PHE A 196 14.68 -0.83 -0.07
CA PHE A 196 14.34 -0.99 1.35
C PHE A 196 15.53 -0.59 2.22
N ASN A 197 15.31 0.38 3.10
CA ASN A 197 16.28 0.81 4.11
C ASN A 197 16.01 0.05 5.41
N GLU A 198 17.06 -0.38 6.10
CA GLU A 198 16.91 -1.07 7.39
C GLU A 198 16.64 -0.06 8.51
N PHE A 199 15.64 -0.35 9.33
CA PHE A 199 15.31 0.35 10.56
C PHE A 199 15.32 -0.64 11.71
N LYS A 200 15.62 -0.18 12.93
CA LYS A 200 15.58 -1.05 14.10
C LYS A 200 14.14 -1.48 14.39
N SER A 201 13.93 -2.79 14.54
CA SER A 201 12.65 -3.32 14.97
C SER A 201 12.33 -2.88 16.40
N GLY A 202 11.04 -2.65 16.69
CA GLY A 202 10.56 -2.06 17.94
C GLY A 202 10.53 -0.53 17.93
N ASP A 203 11.18 0.13 16.96
CA ASP A 203 10.98 1.55 16.72
C ASP A 203 9.59 1.79 16.13
N THR A 204 9.10 3.03 16.30
CA THR A 204 7.81 3.45 15.79
C THR A 204 8.01 4.59 14.82
N ILE A 205 7.50 4.47 13.59
CA ILE A 205 7.40 5.61 12.68
C ILE A 205 6.32 6.54 13.22
N ILE A 206 6.73 7.76 13.55
CA ILE A 206 5.86 8.81 14.09
C ILE A 206 5.68 9.97 13.11
N GLY A 207 6.41 9.97 12.00
CA GLY A 207 6.37 11.03 11.01
C GLY A 207 7.02 10.62 9.71
N VAL A 208 6.44 11.09 8.60
CA VAL A 208 7.02 11.07 7.26
C VAL A 208 6.82 12.47 6.73
N VAL A 209 7.94 13.15 6.52
CA VAL A 209 7.95 14.52 6.05
C VAL A 209 8.43 14.51 4.62
N ALA A 210 7.53 14.78 3.69
CA ALA A 210 7.89 15.15 2.34
C ALA A 210 8.26 16.63 2.33
N ARG A 211 9.28 17.02 1.57
CA ARG A 211 9.70 18.41 1.34
C ARG A 211 9.97 18.56 -0.15
N ARG A 212 9.63 19.67 -0.80
CA ARG A 212 10.07 19.85 -2.19
C ARG A 212 11.61 19.90 -2.16
N ALA A 213 12.26 19.21 -3.10
CA ALA A 213 13.71 19.26 -3.21
C ALA A 213 14.16 20.73 -3.31
N ASN A 214 15.16 21.11 -2.50
CA ASN A 214 15.70 22.48 -2.41
C ASN A 214 14.75 23.56 -1.87
N ASP A 215 13.64 23.17 -1.22
CA ASP A 215 12.70 24.09 -0.56
C ASP A 215 12.74 23.90 0.98
N THR A 216 12.30 24.88 1.76
CA THR A 216 12.12 24.79 3.22
C THR A 216 10.71 24.36 3.61
N LEU A 217 9.75 24.41 2.69
CA LEU A 217 8.34 24.07 2.94
C LEU A 217 8.12 22.58 3.21
N ARG A 218 7.74 22.24 4.44
CA ARG A 218 7.29 20.88 4.83
C ARG A 218 5.95 20.57 4.18
N LEU A 219 5.90 19.48 3.41
CA LEU A 219 4.75 19.06 2.60
C LEU A 219 3.86 18.05 3.30
N LEU A 220 4.34 17.40 4.36
CA LEU A 220 3.60 16.35 5.05
C LEU A 220 4.02 16.29 6.52
N ASN A 221 3.06 16.38 7.43
CA ASN A 221 3.19 15.79 8.75
C ASN A 221 2.24 14.60 8.75
N LEU A 222 2.74 13.41 9.10
CA LEU A 222 1.85 12.28 9.24
C LEU A 222 0.88 12.50 10.39
N THR A 223 -0.39 12.58 10.06
CA THR A 223 -1.53 12.26 10.91
C THR A 223 -1.94 10.79 10.76
N THR A 224 -1.02 9.90 10.37
CA THR A 224 -1.25 8.46 10.51
C THR A 224 -0.91 8.03 11.92
N ALA A 225 -1.75 7.17 12.51
CA ALA A 225 -1.44 6.47 13.74
C ALA A 225 -0.02 5.89 13.68
N SER A 226 0.75 6.09 14.75
CA SER A 226 2.14 5.69 14.86
C SER A 226 2.35 4.22 14.49
N ILE A 227 3.32 3.90 13.63
CA ILE A 227 3.47 2.55 13.06
C ILE A 227 4.63 1.84 13.74
N ALA A 228 4.33 0.77 14.48
CA ALA A 228 5.34 -0.08 15.08
C ALA A 228 6.05 -0.92 14.01
N LEU A 229 7.37 -0.82 13.95
CA LEU A 229 8.21 -1.62 13.06
C LEU A 229 8.46 -2.98 13.68
N LEU A 230 7.88 -4.02 13.08
CA LEU A 230 7.99 -5.38 13.57
C LEU A 230 9.22 -6.06 12.96
N ASN A 231 9.86 -6.91 13.76
CA ASN A 231 11.05 -7.65 13.36
C ASN A 231 10.80 -8.47 12.07
N GLY A 232 11.69 -8.34 11.10
CA GLY A 232 11.65 -9.05 9.82
C GLY A 232 10.56 -8.58 8.84
N ARG A 233 9.77 -7.55 9.18
CA ARG A 233 8.71 -7.04 8.29
C ARG A 233 9.23 -5.96 7.34
N ASN A 234 8.61 -5.88 6.17
CA ASN A 234 8.90 -4.88 5.17
C ASN A 234 7.70 -3.94 5.00
N TYR A 235 7.95 -2.64 4.89
CA TYR A 235 6.95 -1.59 4.80
C TYR A 235 7.21 -0.72 3.56
N THR A 236 6.17 -0.43 2.78
CA THR A 236 6.25 0.62 1.75
C THR A 236 5.42 1.81 2.21
N ILE A 237 6.02 2.99 2.19
CA ILE A 237 5.38 4.27 2.50
C ILE A 237 5.32 5.08 1.21
N VAL A 238 4.13 5.49 0.80
CA VAL A 238 3.96 6.29 -0.41
C VAL A 238 3.45 7.68 -0.07
N ALA A 239 4.04 8.72 -0.65
CA ALA A 239 3.45 10.06 -0.68
C ALA A 239 2.48 10.17 -1.86
N ARG A 240 1.26 10.69 -1.65
CA ARG A 240 0.19 10.78 -2.67
C ARG A 240 -0.66 12.03 -2.48
N GLY A 241 -1.29 12.54 -3.53
CA GLY A 241 -2.16 13.72 -3.45
C GLY A 241 -2.56 14.28 -4.82
N ALA A 242 -3.55 15.17 -4.83
CA ALA A 242 -4.19 15.70 -6.05
C ALA A 242 -3.73 17.13 -6.43
N GLY A 243 -3.27 17.91 -5.46
CA GLY A 243 -3.09 19.35 -5.62
C GLY A 243 -1.71 19.77 -6.14
N ARG A 244 -1.70 20.92 -6.83
CA ARG A 244 -0.50 21.73 -7.12
C ARG A 244 -0.01 22.51 -5.90
N THR A 245 -0.91 22.74 -4.93
CA THR A 245 -0.61 23.33 -3.63
C THR A 245 -0.33 22.24 -2.61
N PHE A 246 0.68 22.51 -1.79
CA PHE A 246 1.36 21.52 -0.95
C PHE A 246 0.57 20.97 0.24
N GLN A 247 -0.66 21.42 0.45
CA GLN A 247 -1.51 21.01 1.57
C GLN A 247 -2.24 19.67 1.35
N SER A 248 -2.16 19.09 0.15
CA SER A 248 -2.98 17.91 -0.23
C SER A 248 -2.23 16.58 -0.27
N LEU A 249 -0.99 16.54 0.24
CA LEU A 249 -0.26 15.27 0.33
C LEU A 249 -0.71 14.47 1.55
N SER A 250 -0.81 13.16 1.37
CA SER A 250 -1.01 12.17 2.44
C SER A 250 -0.02 11.03 2.25
N SER A 251 0.10 10.14 3.25
CA SER A 251 0.79 8.87 3.04
C SER A 251 -0.11 7.67 3.23
N THR A 252 0.30 6.55 2.63
CA THR A 252 -0.20 5.22 2.96
C THR A 252 0.98 4.34 3.32
N VAL A 253 0.80 3.52 4.35
CA VAL A 253 1.77 2.48 4.71
C VAL A 253 1.22 1.10 4.38
N ILE A 254 2.06 0.31 3.74
CA ILE A 254 1.74 -0.99 3.18
C ILE A 254 2.64 -2.01 3.87
N ASN A 255 2.04 -3.04 4.46
CA ASN A 255 2.79 -4.14 5.03
C ASN A 255 3.02 -5.20 3.95
N HIS A 256 4.23 -5.74 3.91
CA HIS A 256 4.57 -6.92 3.14
C HIS A 256 4.84 -8.03 4.16
N SER A 257 3.79 -8.79 4.51
CA SER A 257 3.99 -10.07 5.20
C SER A 257 4.62 -11.05 4.21
N ARG A 258 5.45 -11.94 4.72
CA ARG A 258 6.06 -13.01 3.94
C ARG A 258 5.14 -14.20 3.88
#